data_AF-A0A6N7YN06-F1
#
_entry.id   AF-A0A6N7YN06-F1
#
_cell.length_a   1.000
_cell.length_b   1.000
_cell.length_c   1.000
_cell.angle_alpha   90.00
_cell.angle_beta   90.00
_cell.angle_gamma   90.00
#
_symmetry.space_group_name_H-M   'P 1'
#
loop_
_entity.id
_entity.type
_entity.pdbx_description
1 polymer ?
#
loop_
_entity_poly.entity_id
_entity_poly.type
_entity_poly.pdbx_seq_one_letter_code
_entity_poly.pdbx_strand_id
1 'polypeptide(L)'
;MCQRYSGPCGMFSGSPAKAVATRPVVMNSELATAVRERIKITLVLIDNHGYSSVGNVSEQVGCEGFGCHYHFRGPDGKYSGDVQHHDLGKICEGLGARVLTVSSLDEFEKALIDARGSAETTAIVVETDWHERVPGYSTCWWDMATAEVSEMPAVREAREDYVRNKVQQRWLSTLGTDEAAGTR
;
A
#
# COMPACT_ATOMS: atom_id res chain seq x y z
N MET A 1 23.38 23.52 16.81
CA MET A 1 22.04 24.09 17.05
C MET A 1 21.07 22.90 17.04
N CYS A 2 20.73 22.39 18.22
CA CYS A 2 19.98 21.14 18.40
C CYS A 2 18.53 21.50 18.74
N GLN A 3 17.61 21.31 17.80
CA GLN A 3 16.18 21.42 18.09
C GLN A 3 15.69 20.07 18.62
N ARG A 4 15.36 20.05 19.91
CA ARG A 4 14.60 18.99 20.57
C ARG A 4 13.21 18.95 19.93
N TYR A 5 12.91 17.89 19.19
CA TYR A 5 11.54 17.57 18.82
C TYR A 5 10.94 16.71 19.95
N SER A 6 10.20 17.37 20.84
CA SER A 6 9.38 16.72 21.87
C SER A 6 8.00 16.41 21.29
N GLY A 7 7.80 15.16 20.84
CA GLY A 7 6.52 14.53 20.48
C GLY A 7 6.46 13.13 21.09
N PRO A 8 5.27 12.52 21.27
CA PRO A 8 4.95 11.71 22.44
C PRO A 8 5.65 10.35 22.45
N CYS A 9 6.85 10.33 23.03
CA CYS A 9 7.52 9.13 23.53
C CYS A 9 6.82 8.72 24.83
N GLY A 10 5.73 7.97 24.73
CA GLY A 10 4.94 7.63 25.92
C GLY A 10 3.80 6.66 25.68
N MET A 11 4.01 5.57 24.91
CA MET A 11 3.04 4.46 24.90
C MET A 11 3.52 3.13 24.28
N PHE A 12 4.81 2.78 24.39
CA PHE A 12 5.33 1.52 23.81
C PHE A 12 6.10 0.62 24.79
N SER A 13 5.76 0.62 26.08
CA SER A 13 6.34 -0.33 27.03
C SER A 13 5.41 -1.53 27.26
N GLY A 14 5.48 -2.56 26.42
CA GLY A 14 4.92 -3.87 26.80
C GLY A 14 4.43 -4.80 25.70
N SER A 15 4.41 -4.41 24.43
CA SER A 15 4.07 -5.32 23.32
C SER A 15 5.02 -5.12 22.15
N PRO A 16 5.47 -6.19 21.47
CA PRO A 16 6.26 -6.04 20.25
C PRO A 16 5.45 -5.23 19.25
N ALA A 17 5.98 -4.08 18.83
CA ALA A 17 5.33 -3.26 17.83
C ALA A 17 5.29 -4.06 16.52
N LYS A 18 4.07 -4.31 16.04
CA LYS A 18 3.82 -4.94 14.76
C LYS A 18 3.65 -3.83 13.73
N ALA A 19 4.51 -3.82 12.72
CA ALA A 19 4.40 -2.89 11.60
C ALA A 19 4.23 -3.69 10.31
N VAL A 20 3.15 -3.43 9.59
CA VAL A 20 2.97 -3.91 8.21
C VAL A 20 3.16 -2.71 7.33
N ALA A 21 4.15 -2.75 6.44
CA ALA A 21 4.43 -1.66 5.54
C ALA A 21 4.48 -2.18 4.11
N THR A 22 3.75 -1.53 3.21
CA THR A 22 3.75 -1.83 1.77
C THR A 22 4.78 -0.98 1.01
N ARG A 23 5.55 -0.13 1.69
CA ARG A 23 6.56 0.72 1.04
C ARG A 23 7.82 0.93 1.90
N PRO A 24 8.99 0.40 1.51
CA PRO A 24 10.25 0.67 2.21
C PRO A 24 10.80 2.09 1.97
N VAL A 25 10.48 2.75 0.85
CA VAL A 25 11.03 4.09 0.52
C VAL A 25 10.35 5.23 1.32
N VAL A 26 9.21 5.04 2.00
CA VAL A 26 8.67 6.09 2.92
C VAL A 26 9.22 5.89 4.35
N MET A 27 9.46 4.65 4.79
CA MET A 27 9.75 4.34 6.20
C MET A 27 11.20 3.89 6.47
N ASN A 28 12.14 4.20 5.57
CA ASN A 28 13.53 3.79 5.69
C ASN A 28 14.27 4.46 6.87
N SER A 29 13.92 5.70 7.22
CA SER A 29 14.53 6.41 8.35
C SER A 29 14.13 5.85 9.72
N GLU A 30 12.88 5.40 9.85
CA GLU A 30 12.32 4.91 11.10
C GLU A 30 12.87 3.52 11.43
N LEU A 31 13.15 2.70 10.41
CA LEU A 31 13.78 1.39 10.60
C LEU A 31 15.19 1.53 11.20
N ALA A 32 16.00 2.46 10.67
CA ALA A 32 17.32 2.77 11.23
C ALA A 32 17.22 3.28 12.68
N THR A 33 16.18 4.05 12.99
CA THR A 33 15.91 4.53 14.36
C THR A 33 15.54 3.37 15.29
N ALA A 34 14.67 2.46 14.86
CA ALA A 34 14.29 1.29 15.65
C ALA A 34 15.48 0.38 15.95
N VAL A 35 16.35 0.14 14.97
CA VAL A 35 17.60 -0.62 15.15
C VAL A 35 18.52 0.10 16.14
N ARG A 36 18.71 1.41 15.99
CA ARG A 36 19.54 2.23 16.89
C ARG A 36 19.07 2.19 18.33
N GLU A 37 17.76 2.36 18.55
CA GLU A 37 17.15 2.38 19.88
C GLU A 37 16.89 0.96 20.43
N ARG A 38 17.27 -0.08 19.68
CA ARG A 38 17.03 -1.50 20.01
C ARG A 38 15.56 -1.80 20.31
N ILE A 39 14.66 -1.11 19.62
CA ILE A 39 13.22 -1.35 19.69
C ILE A 39 12.91 -2.48 18.72
N LYS A 40 12.52 -3.64 19.27
CA LYS A 40 12.09 -4.78 18.47
C LYS A 40 10.84 -4.43 17.67
N ILE A 41 10.99 -4.45 16.34
CA ILE A 41 9.90 -4.36 15.38
C ILE A 41 9.95 -5.60 14.47
N THR A 42 8.79 -6.23 14.27
CA THR A 42 8.60 -7.17 13.16
C THR A 42 7.94 -6.41 12.02
N LEU A 43 8.71 -6.18 10.96
CA LEU A 43 8.27 -5.48 9.76
C LEU A 43 7.88 -6.52 8.71
N VAL A 44 6.62 -6.49 8.25
CA VAL A 44 6.21 -7.28 7.07
C VAL A 44 6.18 -6.35 5.86
N LEU A 45 7.04 -6.62 4.89
CA LEU A 45 7.16 -5.90 3.63
C LEU A 45 6.52 -6.71 2.51
N ILE A 46 5.57 -6.09 1.83
CA ILE A 46 4.94 -6.66 0.64
C ILE A 46 5.63 -6.05 -0.57
N ASP A 47 6.39 -6.86 -1.29
CA ASP A 47 7.02 -6.47 -2.56
C ASP A 47 6.09 -6.88 -3.70
N ASN A 48 5.53 -5.88 -4.37
CA ASN A 48 4.66 -6.04 -5.53
C ASN A 48 5.30 -5.44 -6.79
N HIS A 49 6.56 -4.99 -6.74
CA HIS A 49 7.23 -4.29 -7.85
C HIS A 49 6.55 -2.97 -8.30
N GLY A 50 5.90 -2.24 -7.39
CA GLY A 50 5.38 -0.89 -7.68
C GLY A 50 4.36 -0.34 -6.67
N TYR A 51 3.35 0.37 -7.18
CA TYR A 51 2.18 0.86 -6.44
C TYR A 51 0.88 0.11 -6.78
N SER A 52 0.74 -1.19 -6.46
CA SER A 52 -0.36 -2.03 -7.01
C SER A 52 -1.75 -1.52 -6.65
N SER A 53 -1.94 -1.04 -5.42
CA SER A 53 -3.23 -0.48 -4.98
C SER A 53 -3.60 0.80 -5.73
N VAL A 54 -2.64 1.70 -5.97
CA VAL A 54 -2.87 2.95 -6.73
C VAL A 54 -3.00 2.64 -8.22
N GLY A 55 -2.19 1.71 -8.74
CA GLY A 55 -2.25 1.22 -10.11
C GLY A 55 -3.63 0.67 -10.44
N ASN A 56 -4.19 -0.16 -9.56
CA ASN A 56 -5.56 -0.66 -9.71
C ASN A 56 -6.60 0.48 -9.76
N VAL A 57 -6.53 1.46 -8.86
CA VAL A 57 -7.48 2.59 -8.92
C VAL A 57 -7.28 3.42 -10.19
N SER A 58 -6.04 3.58 -10.64
CA SER A 58 -5.70 4.23 -11.90
C SER A 58 -6.26 3.49 -13.11
N GLU A 59 -6.16 2.16 -13.14
CA GLU A 59 -6.78 1.30 -14.15
C GLU A 59 -8.31 1.46 -14.14
N GLN A 60 -8.93 1.50 -12.96
CA GLN A 60 -10.38 1.67 -12.81
C GLN A 60 -10.91 3.00 -13.35
N VAL A 61 -10.12 4.07 -13.31
CA VAL A 61 -10.49 5.38 -13.89
C VAL A 61 -10.04 5.54 -15.34
N GLY A 62 -9.50 4.49 -15.96
CA GLY A 62 -9.06 4.47 -17.36
C GLY A 62 -7.67 5.07 -17.62
N CYS A 63 -6.86 5.25 -16.58
CA CYS A 63 -5.50 5.82 -16.65
C CYS A 63 -4.39 4.76 -16.74
N GLU A 64 -4.73 3.49 -17.00
CA GLU A 64 -3.79 2.40 -17.33
C GLU A 64 -2.62 2.22 -16.34
N GLY A 65 -2.83 2.52 -15.04
CA GLY A 65 -1.77 2.35 -14.04
C GLY A 65 -0.58 3.30 -14.23
N PHE A 66 -0.77 4.46 -14.86
CA PHE A 66 0.31 5.38 -15.20
C PHE A 66 1.27 5.68 -14.03
N GLY A 67 2.55 5.36 -14.21
CA GLY A 67 3.61 5.59 -13.21
C GLY A 67 3.52 4.71 -11.96
N CYS A 68 2.64 3.71 -11.94
CA CYS A 68 2.48 2.81 -10.81
C CYS A 68 3.40 1.59 -10.92
N HIS A 69 3.76 1.18 -12.14
CA HIS A 69 4.73 0.12 -12.37
C HIS A 69 6.17 0.66 -12.27
N TYR A 70 7.05 -0.08 -11.59
CA TYR A 70 8.48 0.22 -11.61
C TYR A 70 9.09 -0.29 -12.90
N HIS A 71 8.93 0.45 -13.99
CA HIS A 71 9.54 0.13 -15.28
C HIS A 71 10.53 1.23 -15.68
N PHE A 72 11.59 0.83 -16.39
CA PHE A 72 12.45 1.78 -17.06
C PHE A 72 11.71 2.51 -18.17
N ARG A 73 12.23 3.68 -18.56
CA ARG A 73 11.69 4.42 -19.70
C ARG A 73 12.05 3.68 -20.99
N GLY A 74 11.03 3.38 -21.79
CA GLY A 74 11.17 2.78 -23.11
C GLY A 74 11.54 3.79 -24.19
N PRO A 75 11.81 3.33 -25.43
CA PRO A 75 12.17 4.19 -26.56
C PRO A 75 11.08 5.19 -26.97
N ASP A 76 9.82 4.89 -26.63
CA ASP A 76 8.64 5.74 -26.83
C ASP A 76 8.54 6.89 -25.81
N GLY A 77 9.48 6.95 -24.85
CA GLY A 77 9.51 7.94 -23.79
C GLY A 77 8.56 7.64 -22.62
N LYS A 78 7.83 6.53 -22.66
CA LYS A 78 6.91 6.08 -21.60
C LYS A 78 7.61 5.07 -20.67
N TYR A 79 6.99 4.73 -19.54
CA TYR A 79 7.48 3.69 -18.61
C TYR A 79 7.08 2.28 -19.09
N SER A 80 7.47 1.94 -20.32
CA SER A 80 7.15 0.69 -21.02
C SER A 80 8.37 -0.24 -21.19
N GLY A 81 9.53 0.14 -20.63
CA GLY A 81 10.74 -0.67 -20.66
C GLY A 81 10.70 -1.83 -19.65
N ASP A 82 11.85 -2.44 -19.45
CA ASP A 82 12.01 -3.57 -18.52
C ASP A 82 11.65 -3.19 -17.08
N VAL A 83 11.30 -4.19 -16.28
CA VAL A 83 11.01 -4.02 -14.86
C VAL A 83 12.28 -3.55 -14.13
N GLN A 84 12.14 -2.46 -13.40
CA GLN A 84 13.12 -1.97 -12.45
C GLN A 84 12.94 -2.70 -11.12
N HIS A 85 13.81 -3.67 -10.86
CA HIS A 85 13.81 -4.42 -9.61
C HIS A 85 14.47 -3.63 -8.47
N HIS A 86 13.81 -3.60 -7.32
CA HIS A 86 14.35 -3.06 -6.08
C HIS A 86 14.51 -4.18 -5.05
N ASP A 87 15.74 -4.46 -4.63
CA ASP A 87 16.01 -5.47 -3.60
C ASP A 87 15.70 -4.89 -2.22
N LEU A 88 14.45 -5.04 -1.78
CA LEU A 88 13.96 -4.49 -0.52
C LEU A 88 14.64 -5.16 0.69
N GLY A 89 15.01 -6.43 0.55
CA GLY A 89 15.77 -7.17 1.55
C GLY A 89 17.11 -6.49 1.82
N LYS A 90 17.90 -6.25 0.77
CA LYS A 90 19.19 -5.56 0.91
C LYS A 90 19.09 -4.15 1.46
N ILE A 91 18.01 -3.42 1.14
CA ILE A 91 17.76 -2.10 1.72
C ILE A 91 17.57 -2.22 3.25
N CYS A 92 16.78 -3.20 3.71
CA CYS A 92 16.57 -3.45 5.14
C CYS A 92 17.83 -3.95 5.85
N GLU A 93 18.60 -4.85 5.22
CA GLU A 93 19.90 -5.31 5.73
C GLU A 93 20.87 -4.14 5.89
N GLY A 94 20.95 -3.26 4.88
CA GLY A 94 21.78 -2.06 4.91
C GLY A 94 21.40 -1.07 6.03
N LEU A 95 20.15 -1.12 6.51
CA LEU A 95 19.65 -0.34 7.65
C LEU A 95 19.86 -1.06 9.00
N GLY A 96 20.41 -2.27 8.99
CA GLY A 96 20.75 -3.05 10.18
C GLY A 96 19.62 -3.92 10.73
N ALA A 97 18.56 -4.16 9.95
CA ALA A 97 17.53 -5.13 10.30
C ALA A 97 17.93 -6.55 9.86
N ARG A 98 17.51 -7.56 10.63
CA ARG A 98 17.57 -8.97 10.20
C ARG A 98 16.53 -9.19 9.10
N VAL A 99 16.87 -9.87 8.01
CA VAL A 99 15.96 -10.05 6.87
C VAL A 99 15.62 -11.52 6.65
N LEU A 100 14.34 -11.77 6.38
CA LEU A 100 13.78 -13.07 6.00
C LEU A 100 12.96 -12.88 4.72
N THR A 101 13.46 -13.37 3.59
CA THR A 101 12.70 -13.36 2.33
C THR A 101 11.89 -14.65 2.23
N VAL A 102 10.60 -14.54 1.87
CA VAL A 102 9.68 -15.67 1.76
C VAL A 102 8.89 -15.59 0.46
N SER A 103 8.57 -16.76 -0.08
CA SER A 103 7.89 -16.94 -1.37
C SER A 103 6.61 -17.77 -1.26
N SER A 104 6.30 -18.30 -0.08
CA SER A 104 5.11 -19.13 0.17
C SER A 104 4.48 -18.84 1.52
N LEU A 105 3.22 -19.25 1.68
CA LEU A 105 2.48 -19.11 2.94
C LEU A 105 3.17 -19.87 4.08
N ASP A 106 3.63 -21.09 3.83
CA ASP A 106 4.34 -21.91 4.83
C ASP A 106 5.65 -21.25 5.30
N GLU A 107 6.41 -20.65 4.37
CA GLU A 107 7.61 -19.89 4.71
C GLU A 107 7.27 -18.64 5.51
N PHE A 108 6.20 -17.93 5.13
CA PHE A 108 5.73 -16.75 5.82
C PHE A 108 5.30 -17.06 7.26
N GLU A 109 4.55 -18.13 7.49
CA GLU A 109 4.16 -18.57 8.83
C GLU A 109 5.38 -18.89 9.71
N LYS A 110 6.37 -19.62 9.15
CA LYS A 110 7.63 -19.92 9.84
C LYS A 110 8.42 -18.64 10.16
N ALA A 111 8.54 -17.73 9.21
CA ALA A 111 9.22 -16.46 9.39
C ALA A 111 8.55 -15.58 10.45
N LEU A 112 7.21 -15.58 10.53
CA LEU A 112 6.48 -14.87 11.57
C LEU A 112 6.72 -15.46 12.98
N ILE A 113 6.78 -16.78 13.10
CA ILE A 113 7.09 -17.45 14.37
C ILE A 113 8.52 -17.12 14.80
N ASP A 114 9.47 -17.23 13.88
CA ASP A 114 10.87 -16.92 14.11
C ASP A 114 11.11 -15.44 14.49
N ALA A 115 10.55 -14.49 13.73
CA ALA A 115 10.65 -13.07 14.02
C ALA A 115 10.01 -12.70 15.37
N ARG A 116 8.96 -13.43 15.78
CA ARG A 116 8.35 -13.27 17.11
C ARG A 116 9.26 -13.78 18.23
N GLY A 117 10.04 -14.84 18.00
CA GLY A 117 11.03 -15.36 18.94
C GLY A 117 12.33 -14.54 19.02
N SER A 118 12.67 -13.80 17.97
CA SER A 118 13.87 -12.97 17.89
C SER A 118 13.86 -11.79 18.87
N ALA A 119 15.04 -11.38 19.35
CA ALA A 119 15.22 -10.12 20.08
C ALA A 119 15.51 -8.93 19.15
N GLU A 120 15.82 -9.20 17.88
CA GLU A 120 16.26 -8.22 16.89
C GLU A 120 15.09 -7.73 16.04
N THR A 121 15.21 -6.49 15.57
CA THR A 121 14.33 -5.94 14.53
C THR A 121 14.47 -6.77 13.26
N THR A 122 13.35 -7.33 12.81
CA THR A 122 13.32 -8.30 11.71
C THR A 122 12.37 -7.81 10.63
N ALA A 123 12.82 -7.78 9.39
CA ALA A 123 12.03 -7.53 8.20
C ALA A 123 11.75 -8.84 7.47
N ILE A 124 10.47 -9.15 7.26
CA ILE A 124 10.00 -10.27 6.46
C ILE A 124 9.58 -9.70 5.11
N VAL A 125 10.28 -10.05 4.04
CA VAL A 125 9.99 -9.60 2.68
C VAL A 125 9.18 -10.68 1.99
N VAL A 126 7.96 -10.34 1.59
CA VAL A 126 7.02 -11.23 0.91
C VAL A 126 6.88 -10.73 -0.53
N GLU A 127 7.36 -11.52 -1.48
CA GLU A 127 7.12 -11.24 -2.89
C GLU A 127 5.68 -11.60 -3.26
N THR A 128 5.02 -10.70 -3.97
CA THR A 128 3.62 -10.83 -4.37
C THR A 128 3.46 -10.44 -5.84
N ASP A 129 2.53 -11.11 -6.50
CA ASP A 129 2.14 -10.76 -7.86
C ASP A 129 1.36 -9.44 -7.87
N TRP A 130 1.67 -8.57 -8.84
CA TRP A 130 1.03 -7.26 -9.01
C TRP A 130 -0.48 -7.37 -9.29
N HIS A 131 -0.88 -8.38 -10.06
CA HIS A 131 -2.21 -8.59 -10.57
C HIS A 131 -3.08 -9.43 -9.62
N GLU A 132 -2.48 -10.20 -8.72
CA GLU A 132 -3.19 -10.97 -7.71
C GLU A 132 -3.94 -10.05 -6.74
N ARG A 133 -5.23 -10.36 -6.54
CA ARG A 133 -6.15 -9.48 -5.83
C ARG A 133 -7.08 -10.30 -4.96
N VAL A 134 -7.45 -9.72 -3.82
CA VAL A 134 -8.65 -10.18 -3.14
C VAL A 134 -9.86 -9.96 -4.07
N PRO A 135 -10.75 -10.96 -4.25
CA PRO A 135 -11.98 -10.75 -4.99
C PRO A 135 -12.70 -9.56 -4.36
N GLY A 136 -13.07 -8.58 -5.19
CA GLY A 136 -13.58 -7.29 -4.74
C GLY A 136 -14.70 -7.43 -3.71
N TYR A 137 -14.85 -6.42 -2.86
CA TYR A 137 -15.96 -6.36 -1.91
C TYR A 137 -17.26 -6.37 -2.72
N SER A 138 -18.04 -7.44 -2.63
CA SER A 138 -19.09 -7.83 -3.59
C SER A 138 -20.16 -6.76 -3.90
N THR A 139 -20.26 -5.71 -3.08
CA THR A 139 -21.18 -4.58 -3.27
C THR A 139 -20.54 -3.21 -3.07
N CYS A 140 -19.21 -3.13 -2.86
CA CYS A 140 -18.54 -1.87 -2.52
C CYS A 140 -17.60 -1.43 -3.65
N TRP A 141 -17.60 -0.12 -3.92
CA TRP A 141 -16.77 0.51 -4.93
C TRP A 141 -16.08 1.73 -4.32
N TRP A 142 -14.96 2.15 -4.93
CA TRP A 142 -14.22 3.34 -4.50
C TRP A 142 -14.75 4.59 -5.21
N ASP A 143 -15.26 5.55 -4.45
CA ASP A 143 -15.76 6.83 -4.96
C ASP A 143 -14.61 7.75 -5.42
N MET A 144 -14.09 7.46 -6.60
CA MET A 144 -12.97 8.17 -7.22
C MET A 144 -13.49 8.97 -8.42
N ALA A 145 -13.31 10.30 -8.35
CA ALA A 145 -13.76 11.19 -9.41
C ALA A 145 -13.06 10.86 -10.74
N THR A 146 -13.85 10.36 -11.69
CA THR A 146 -13.39 10.10 -13.06
C THR A 146 -13.58 11.35 -13.91
N ALA A 147 -12.63 11.66 -14.81
CA ALA A 147 -12.66 12.86 -15.65
C ALA A 147 -13.99 12.97 -16.43
N GLU A 148 -14.55 14.17 -16.46
CA GLU A 148 -15.81 14.45 -17.16
C GLU A 148 -15.63 14.47 -18.70
N VAL A 149 -14.47 14.96 -19.16
CA VAL A 149 -14.11 15.01 -20.58
C VAL A 149 -12.75 14.32 -20.76
N SER A 150 -12.68 13.40 -21.71
CA SER A 150 -11.43 12.72 -22.09
C SER A 150 -11.48 12.29 -23.55
N GLU A 151 -10.33 12.25 -24.21
CA GLU A 151 -10.16 11.65 -25.54
C GLU A 151 -9.95 10.14 -25.47
N MET A 152 -9.58 9.61 -24.30
CA MET A 152 -9.30 8.19 -24.10
C MET A 152 -10.62 7.40 -23.94
N PRO A 153 -10.88 6.36 -24.77
CA PRO A 153 -12.08 5.55 -24.67
C PRO A 153 -12.25 4.90 -23.29
N ALA A 154 -11.17 4.37 -22.70
CA ALA A 154 -11.20 3.71 -21.39
C ALA A 154 -11.70 4.65 -20.27
N VAL A 155 -11.33 5.94 -20.31
CA VAL A 155 -11.78 6.93 -19.32
C VAL A 155 -13.27 7.25 -19.49
N ARG A 156 -13.79 7.24 -20.72
CA ARG A 156 -15.22 7.46 -20.99
C ARG A 156 -16.06 6.30 -20.46
N GLU A 157 -15.63 5.07 -20.70
CA GLU A 157 -16.26 3.86 -20.15
C GLU A 157 -16.25 3.87 -18.62
N ALA A 158 -15.09 4.13 -18.01
CA ALA A 158 -14.96 4.27 -16.57
C ALA A 158 -15.88 5.35 -15.98
N ARG A 159 -16.10 6.45 -16.72
CA ARG A 159 -17.01 7.52 -16.29
C ARG A 159 -18.47 7.07 -16.31
N GLU A 160 -18.90 6.31 -17.31
CA GLU A 160 -20.24 5.74 -17.35
C GLU A 160 -20.47 4.81 -16.16
N ASP A 161 -19.49 3.97 -15.84
CA ASP A 161 -19.50 3.08 -14.68
C ASP A 161 -19.59 3.85 -13.36
N TYR A 162 -18.77 4.89 -13.21
CA TYR A 162 -18.79 5.80 -12.07
C TYR A 162 -20.18 6.42 -11.86
N VAL A 163 -20.82 6.94 -12.91
CA VAL A 163 -22.15 7.54 -12.83
C VAL A 163 -23.21 6.51 -12.40
N ARG A 164 -23.16 5.29 -12.94
CA ARG A 164 -24.08 4.20 -12.54
C ARG A 164 -23.90 3.84 -11.07
N ASN A 165 -22.66 3.71 -10.60
CA ASN A 165 -22.35 3.39 -9.21
C ASN A 165 -22.72 4.53 -8.25
N LYS A 166 -22.58 5.79 -8.67
CA LYS A 166 -22.94 6.97 -7.89
C LYS A 166 -24.42 7.01 -7.54
N VAL A 167 -25.29 6.63 -8.46
CA VAL A 167 -26.75 6.53 -8.22
C VAL A 167 -27.08 5.46 -7.17
N GLN A 168 -26.28 4.40 -7.09
CA GLN A 168 -26.48 3.29 -6.14
C GLN A 168 -25.81 3.53 -4.78
N GLN A 169 -25.06 4.63 -4.61
CA GLN A 169 -24.33 4.92 -3.39
C GLN A 169 -25.29 5.11 -2.20
N ARG A 170 -25.02 4.37 -1.11
CA ARG A 170 -25.75 4.49 0.16
C ARG A 170 -24.89 5.20 1.19
N TRP A 171 -25.47 6.19 1.87
CA TRP A 171 -24.79 6.93 2.94
C TRP A 171 -25.01 6.20 4.26
N LEU A 172 -23.92 5.80 4.93
CA LEU A 172 -23.99 5.13 6.25
C LEU A 172 -24.32 6.10 7.40
N SER A 173 -24.06 7.40 7.22
CA SER A 173 -24.49 8.44 8.14
C SER A 173 -25.58 9.29 7.49
N THR A 174 -26.83 8.99 7.76
CA THR A 174 -27.83 10.07 7.79
C THR A 174 -27.48 10.92 9.01
N LEU A 175 -26.80 12.04 8.82
CA LEU A 175 -26.95 13.15 9.76
C LEU A 175 -28.46 13.36 9.86
N GLY A 176 -29.02 13.27 11.07
CA GLY A 176 -30.46 13.29 11.28
C GLY A 176 -31.10 14.47 10.56
N THR A 177 -31.72 14.17 9.43
CA THR A 177 -32.79 14.97 8.85
C THR A 177 -34.01 14.07 8.87
N ASP A 178 -34.68 14.04 10.02
CA ASP A 178 -36.13 14.22 9.97
C ASP A 178 -36.42 15.44 9.06
N GLU A 179 -37.45 15.34 8.23
CA GLU A 179 -37.81 16.24 7.13
C GLU A 179 -37.10 15.98 5.77
N ALA A 180 -37.63 15.02 5.01
CA ALA A 180 -38.18 15.28 3.67
C ALA A 180 -38.64 13.99 2.97
N ALA A 181 -39.60 13.27 3.56
CA ALA A 181 -40.52 12.44 2.78
C ALA A 181 -41.58 13.37 2.15
N GLY A 182 -41.16 14.13 1.15
CA GLY A 182 -42.01 15.03 0.37
C GLY A 182 -42.44 14.35 -0.92
N THR A 183 -43.61 13.74 -0.88
CA THR A 183 -44.38 13.27 -2.04
C THR A 183 -44.54 14.40 -3.07
N ARG A 184 -44.02 14.23 -4.28
CA ARG A 184 -44.60 14.73 -5.55
C ARG A 184 -44.19 13.82 -6.70
#